data_AF-A0A7S7B016-F1
#
_entry.id   AF-A0A7S7B016-F1
#
_cell.length_a   1.000
_cell.length_b   1.000
_cell.length_c   1.000
_cell.angle_alpha   90.00
_cell.angle_beta   90.00
_cell.angle_gamma   90.00
#
_symmetry.space_group_name_H-M   'P 1'
#
loop_
_entity.id
_entity.type
_entity.pdbx_description
1 polymer ?
#
loop_
_entity_poly.entity_id
_entity_poly.type
_entity_poly.pdbx_seq_one_letter_code
_entity_poly.pdbx_strand_id
1 'polypeptide(L)' 'MDLPVRWITDTMGGLTANQQKTAFGNGVLPLQALVALRSLALRMQSR' A
#
# COMPACT_ATOMS: atom_id res chain seq x y z
N MET A 1 2.77 8.49 3.22
CA MET A 1 2.68 7.02 3.30
C MET A 1 3.78 6.31 2.49
N ASP A 2 4.85 6.97 2.03
CA ASP A 2 5.93 6.31 1.24
C ASP A 2 5.47 5.53 -0.01
N LEU A 3 4.22 5.76 -0.47
CA LEU A 3 3.73 5.27 -1.75
C LEU A 3 4.34 6.13 -2.86
N PRO A 4 4.73 5.56 -4.02
CA PRO A 4 5.09 6.36 -5.18
C PRO A 4 3.98 7.36 -5.53
N VAL A 5 4.37 8.55 -6.00
CA VAL A 5 3.51 9.72 -6.34
C VAL A 5 2.38 9.42 -7.35
N ARG A 6 2.27 8.20 -7.85
CA ARG A 6 1.26 7.75 -8.81
C ARG A 6 0.53 6.45 -8.41
N TRP A 7 0.67 5.98 -7.18
CA TRP A 7 -0.01 4.74 -6.81
C TRP A 7 -1.53 4.94 -6.63
N ILE A 8 -1.94 6.04 -5.99
CA ILE A 8 -3.37 6.39 -5.82
C ILE A 8 -3.69 7.77 -6.42
N THR A 9 -2.68 8.63 -6.53
CA THR A 9 -2.77 10.00 -7.05
C THR A 9 -2.62 10.10 -8.56
N ASP A 10 -2.51 8.98 -9.28
CA ASP A 10 -2.49 9.01 -10.74
C ASP A 10 -3.86 9.42 -11.29
N THR A 11 -3.90 10.55 -11.97
CA THR A 11 -5.12 11.14 -12.53
C THR A 11 -5.59 10.41 -13.79
N MET A 12 -4.87 9.39 -14.27
CA MET A 12 -5.20 8.68 -15.52
C MET A 12 -6.47 7.81 -15.50
N GLY A 13 -7.24 7.73 -14.40
CA GLY A 13 -8.32 6.74 -14.30
C GLY A 13 -9.48 6.97 -13.33
N GLY A 14 -9.93 8.21 -13.10
CA GLY A 14 -11.33 8.42 -12.68
C GLY A 14 -11.69 8.33 -11.20
N LEU A 15 -10.72 8.41 -10.27
CA LEU A 15 -11.03 8.61 -8.85
C LEU A 15 -11.07 10.11 -8.51
N THR A 16 -12.19 10.55 -7.95
CA THR A 16 -12.32 11.88 -7.34
C THR A 16 -11.35 12.03 -6.16
N ALA A 17 -11.03 13.26 -5.78
CA ALA A 17 -10.15 13.54 -4.65
C ALA A 17 -10.59 12.87 -3.34
N ASN A 18 -11.91 12.74 -3.09
CA ASN A 18 -12.42 12.04 -1.91
C ASN A 18 -12.23 10.52 -2.01
N GLN A 19 -12.44 9.93 -3.18
CA GLN A 19 -12.18 8.50 -3.39
C GLN A 19 -10.70 8.16 -3.24
N GLN A 20 -9.79 9.04 -3.68
CA GLN A 20 -8.36 8.88 -3.45
C GLN A 20 -8.02 8.91 -1.96
N LYS A 21 -8.57 9.87 -1.20
CA LYS A 21 -8.38 9.95 0.27
C LYS A 21 -8.90 8.70 0.98
N THR A 22 -10.07 8.20 0.59
CA THR A 22 -10.62 6.95 1.13
C THR A 22 -9.75 5.74 0.78
N ALA A 23 -9.24 5.65 -0.45
CA ALA A 23 -8.32 4.58 -0.84
C ALA A 23 -7.00 4.63 -0.05
N PHE A 24 -6.48 5.83 0.25
CA PHE A 24 -5.34 5.99 1.17
C PHE A 24 -5.68 5.55 2.59
N GLY A 25 -6.84 5.96 3.13
CA GLY A 25 -7.26 5.62 4.50
C GLY A 25 -7.60 4.14 4.70
N ASN A 26 -8.09 3.46 3.66
CA ASN A 26 -8.44 2.03 3.67
C ASN A 26 -7.28 1.13 3.22
N GLY A 27 -6.24 1.69 2.60
CA GLY A 27 -5.07 0.94 2.16
C GLY A 27 -4.22 0.49 3.35
N VAL A 28 -3.55 -0.65 3.21
CA VAL A 28 -2.54 -1.09 4.19
C VAL A 28 -1.37 -0.10 4.15
N LEU A 29 -0.94 0.40 5.31
CA LEU A 29 0.26 1.23 5.40
C LEU A 29 1.45 0.44 4.81
N PRO A 30 2.15 0.96 3.79
CA PRO A 30 3.19 0.19 3.10
C PRO A 30 4.26 -0.39 4.01
N LEU A 31 4.59 0.31 5.11
CA LEU A 31 5.52 -0.20 6.11
C LEU A 31 4.98 -1.45 6.84
N GLN A 32 3.70 -1.48 7.19
CA GLN A 32 3.07 -2.65 7.83
C GLN A 32 3.01 -3.83 6.86
N ALA A 33 2.65 -3.58 5.59
CA ALA A 33 2.68 -4.61 4.55
C ALA A 33 4.09 -5.19 4.36
N LEU A 34 5.12 -4.33 4.29
CA LEU A 34 6.52 -4.74 4.15
C LEU A 34 6.97 -5.58 5.35
N VAL A 35 6.64 -5.18 6.57
CA VAL A 35 6.98 -5.91 7.80
C VAL A 35 6.30 -7.28 7.81
N ALA A 36 5.02 -7.36 7.43
CA ALA A 36 4.28 -8.62 7.36
C ALA A 36 4.88 -9.58 6.31
N LEU A 37 5.20 -9.09 5.11
CA LEU A 37 5.83 -9.88 4.05
C LEU A 37 7.22 -10.38 4.44
N ARG A 38 8.05 -9.52 5.06
CA ARG A 38 9.38 -9.94 5.59
C ARG A 38 9.24 -11.02 6.65
N SER A 39 8.30 -10.85 7.58
CA SER A 39 8.04 -11.83 8.64
C SER A 39 7.58 -13.18 8.07
N LEU A 40 6.74 -13.16 7.03
CA LEU A 40 6.30 -14.35 6.33
C LEU A 40 7.46 -15.02 5.59
N ALA A 41 8.26 -14.27 4.84
CA ALA A 41 9.40 -14.79 4.10
C ALA A 41 10.44 -15.45 5.02
N LEU A 42 10.74 -14.82 6.17
CA LEU A 42 11.64 -15.39 7.18
C LEU A 42 11.09 -16.72 7.72
N ARG A 43 9.79 -16.79 8.01
CA ARG A 43 9.14 -18.01 8.50
C ARG A 43 9.16 -19.15 7.47
N MET A 44 9.12 -18.82 6.18
CA MET A 44 9.19 -19.80 5.10
C MET A 44 10.61 -20.36 4.87
N GLN A 45 11.65 -19.59 5.20
CA GLN A 45 13.06 -20.02 5.06
C GLN A 45 13.54 -20.92 6.20
N SER A 46 12.82 -20.94 7.33
CA SER A 46 13.13 -21.80 8.49
C SER A 46 12.42 -23.16 8.44
N ARG A 47 11.81 -23.53 7.31
CA ARG A 47 11.25 -24.85 7.02
C ARG A 47 12.11 -25.57 6.00
#